data_AF-A0A1R3UM71-F1
#
_entry.id   AF-A0A1R3UM71-F1
#
_cell.length_a   1.000
_cell.length_b   1.000
_cell.length_c   1.000
_cell.angle_alpha   90.00
_cell.angle_beta   90.00
_cell.angle_gamma   90.00
#
_symmetry.space_group_name_H-M   'P 1'
#
loop_
_entity.id
_entity.type
_entity.pdbx_description
1 polymer ?
#
loop_
_entity_poly.entity_id
_entity_poly.type
_entity_poly.pdbx_seq_one_letter_code
_entity_poly.pdbx_strand_id
1 'polypeptide(L)'
;MTSKNRSPVQNSPTKTHIVYDVNVLVDAYLQNPDPYDWPRLPPKTPAAAADCVGATDQNAGFSLWLSPHILNNTRRVLVNKERVSEYRIDEYLHVLEEIAIASGGDVIEPQPVPEEKVLDCTDHEDNYILDLAHLTGAEIIVSNDADLTSMSGWRGTPILQPRRFASYVDGAWRLKQHQLPEKRITERMRERDYRRATRTANTTAAMLDHHPKEFHRDRERFDADLDRLAEIVDGWNPGSEQMKKRIEVWEKNITTFEKRVADLDDIVEGKPEIAHSALADLGSKLDFALDRLDPKRQDRGSSLVDEYKSSPNPQAKSGDDQLQPGG
;
A
#
# COMPACT_ATOMS: atom_id res chain seq x y z
N MET A 1 -10.54 -3.47 56.36
CA MET A 1 -11.23 -2.80 55.24
C MET A 1 -10.18 -2.10 54.39
N THR A 2 -9.67 -2.75 53.36
CA THR A 2 -8.69 -2.17 52.43
C THR A 2 -9.26 -2.24 51.03
N SER A 3 -9.75 -1.08 50.58
CA SER A 3 -10.29 -0.86 49.24
C SER A 3 -9.17 -1.01 48.21
N LYS A 4 -9.23 -2.04 47.36
CA LYS A 4 -8.36 -2.19 46.20
C LYS A 4 -8.84 -1.23 45.11
N ASN A 5 -8.06 -0.18 44.87
CA ASN A 5 -8.15 0.65 43.67
C ASN A 5 -7.98 -0.25 42.42
N ARG A 6 -9.08 -0.54 41.72
CA ARG A 6 -9.03 -1.02 40.35
C ARG A 6 -8.84 0.18 39.44
N SER A 7 -7.68 0.24 38.79
CA SER A 7 -7.47 1.14 37.65
C SER A 7 -8.53 0.85 36.58
N PRO A 8 -9.05 1.87 35.88
CA PRO A 8 -10.03 1.67 34.82
C PRO A 8 -9.38 0.90 33.67
N VAL A 9 -9.95 -0.26 33.34
CA VAL A 9 -9.62 -1.01 32.12
C VAL A 9 -9.98 -0.11 30.94
N GLN A 10 -8.98 0.38 30.21
CA GLN A 10 -9.20 1.07 28.95
C GLN A 10 -9.65 0.04 27.91
N ASN A 11 -10.96 -0.17 27.78
CA ASN A 11 -11.51 -0.89 26.65
C ASN A 11 -11.28 -0.05 25.39
N SER A 12 -10.26 -0.41 24.61
CA SER A 12 -10.18 0.05 23.23
C SER A 12 -11.48 -0.35 22.52
N PRO A 13 -12.10 0.56 21.73
CA PRO A 13 -13.32 0.23 21.01
C PRO A 13 -13.07 -0.99 20.11
N THR A 14 -13.92 -2.01 20.25
CA THR A 14 -13.89 -3.20 19.41
C THR A 14 -14.16 -2.79 17.96
N LYS A 15 -13.30 -3.24 17.05
CA LYS A 15 -13.50 -2.99 15.61
C LYS A 15 -14.53 -3.98 15.08
N THR A 16 -15.33 -3.54 14.12
CA THR A 16 -16.31 -4.37 13.43
C THR A 16 -15.59 -5.29 12.45
N HIS A 17 -15.75 -6.60 12.62
CA HIS A 17 -15.11 -7.60 11.76
C HIS A 17 -15.85 -7.67 10.43
N ILE A 18 -15.10 -7.63 9.33
CA ILE A 18 -15.68 -7.68 7.98
C ILE A 18 -14.95 -8.68 7.09
N VAL A 19 -15.70 -9.27 6.15
CA VAL A 19 -15.17 -10.14 5.11
C VAL A 19 -15.63 -9.63 3.75
N TYR A 20 -14.71 -9.61 2.79
CA TYR A 20 -15.00 -9.23 1.41
C TYR A 20 -15.08 -10.47 0.52
N ASP A 21 -16.09 -10.47 -0.34
CA ASP A 21 -16.20 -11.43 -1.43
C ASP A 21 -15.16 -11.15 -2.52
N VAL A 22 -14.75 -12.21 -3.23
CA VAL A 22 -13.86 -12.19 -4.39
C VAL A 22 -14.34 -11.15 -5.41
N ASN A 23 -15.64 -11.10 -5.72
CA ASN A 23 -16.17 -10.15 -6.69
C ASN A 23 -15.95 -8.70 -6.27
N VAL A 24 -15.97 -8.40 -4.97
CA VAL A 24 -15.69 -7.05 -4.46
C VAL A 24 -14.23 -6.67 -4.68
N LEU A 25 -13.31 -7.60 -4.44
CA LEU A 25 -11.88 -7.37 -4.63
C LEU A 25 -11.56 -7.20 -6.13
N VAL A 26 -12.09 -8.07 -6.98
CA VAL A 26 -11.95 -7.96 -8.44
C VAL A 26 -12.51 -6.62 -8.94
N ASP A 27 -13.72 -6.25 -8.53
CA ASP A 27 -14.34 -4.97 -8.92
C ASP A 27 -13.54 -3.78 -8.43
N ALA A 28 -12.97 -3.84 -7.21
CA ALA A 28 -12.14 -2.78 -6.66
C ALA A 28 -10.90 -2.57 -7.53
N TYR A 29 -10.23 -3.64 -7.95
CA TYR A 29 -9.08 -3.58 -8.85
C TYR A 29 -9.47 -3.01 -10.22
N LEU A 30 -10.54 -3.52 -10.83
CA LEU A 30 -10.95 -3.06 -12.17
C LEU A 30 -11.38 -1.59 -12.19
N GLN A 31 -11.99 -1.11 -11.11
CA GLN A 31 -12.41 0.28 -11.00
C GLN A 31 -11.26 1.22 -10.63
N ASN A 32 -10.30 0.75 -9.83
CA ASN A 32 -9.09 1.47 -9.49
C ASN A 32 -7.90 0.50 -9.31
N PRO A 33 -7.12 0.25 -10.40
CA PRO A 33 -6.03 -0.70 -10.40
C PRO A 33 -4.84 -0.29 -9.53
N ASP A 34 -4.78 1.00 -9.16
CA ASP A 34 -3.78 1.52 -8.24
C ASP A 34 -4.33 1.41 -6.80
N PRO A 35 -3.92 0.39 -6.02
CA PRO A 35 -4.42 0.24 -4.65
C PRO A 35 -3.96 1.35 -3.72
N TYR A 36 -2.91 2.10 -4.09
CA TYR A 36 -2.47 3.25 -3.34
C TYR A 36 -3.38 4.45 -3.56
N ASP A 37 -4.03 4.55 -4.72
CA ASP A 37 -4.94 5.65 -5.04
C ASP A 37 -6.40 5.44 -4.62
N TRP A 38 -6.65 4.51 -3.71
CA TRP A 38 -8.01 4.27 -3.26
C TRP A 38 -8.62 5.45 -2.48
N PRO A 39 -9.96 5.59 -2.59
CA PRO A 39 -10.62 6.81 -2.20
C PRO A 39 -10.55 7.07 -0.69
N ARG A 40 -10.28 8.34 -0.34
CA ARG A 40 -10.32 8.80 1.05
C ARG A 40 -11.77 8.84 1.54
N LEU A 41 -11.98 8.48 2.81
CA LEU A 41 -13.28 8.72 3.44
C LEU A 41 -13.58 10.23 3.44
N PRO A 42 -14.81 10.65 3.11
CA PRO A 42 -15.95 9.79 2.78
C PRO A 42 -15.86 9.19 1.37
N PRO A 43 -16.22 7.91 1.18
CA PRO A 43 -16.22 7.26 -0.12
C PRO A 43 -17.29 7.93 -0.98
N LYS A 44 -16.86 8.65 -2.02
CA LYS A 44 -17.73 9.44 -2.90
C LYS A 44 -17.47 9.14 -4.37
N THR A 45 -16.83 8.01 -4.67
CA THR A 45 -16.49 7.69 -6.04
C THR A 45 -17.60 6.84 -6.66
N PRO A 46 -17.70 6.80 -8.00
CA PRO A 46 -18.55 5.81 -8.66
C PRO A 46 -18.06 4.36 -8.41
N ALA A 47 -16.81 4.21 -7.95
CA ALA A 47 -16.10 2.95 -7.71
C ALA A 47 -16.40 2.38 -6.31
N ALA A 48 -17.64 1.96 -6.09
CA ALA A 48 -18.12 1.55 -4.78
C ALA A 48 -17.33 0.38 -4.16
N ALA A 49 -16.73 -0.50 -4.98
CA ALA A 49 -15.91 -1.60 -4.48
C ALA A 49 -14.54 -1.10 -3.99
N ALA A 50 -13.89 -0.22 -4.75
CA ALA A 50 -12.64 0.43 -4.32
C ALA A 50 -12.85 1.31 -3.09
N ASP A 51 -14.00 1.98 -3.00
CA ASP A 51 -14.44 2.72 -1.81
C ASP A 51 -14.54 1.83 -0.56
N CYS A 52 -14.96 0.57 -0.70
CA CYS A 52 -14.99 -0.38 0.41
C CYS A 52 -13.58 -0.66 0.92
N VAL A 53 -12.65 -1.03 0.03
CA VAL A 53 -11.27 -1.33 0.44
C VAL A 53 -10.55 -0.09 0.97
N GLY A 54 -10.79 1.08 0.38
CA GLY A 54 -10.28 2.35 0.92
C GLY A 54 -10.78 2.66 2.34
N ALA A 55 -12.02 2.28 2.67
CA ALA A 55 -12.58 2.45 4.01
C ALA A 55 -11.87 1.60 5.07
N THR A 56 -11.43 0.40 4.71
CA THR A 56 -10.78 -0.54 5.63
C THR A 56 -9.32 -0.20 5.85
N ASP A 57 -8.61 0.20 4.80
CA ASP A 57 -7.25 0.75 4.87
C ASP A 57 -7.18 1.94 5.84
N GLN A 58 -8.20 2.80 5.81
CA GLN A 58 -8.30 3.96 6.70
C GLN A 58 -8.66 3.63 8.15
N ASN A 59 -8.78 2.33 8.49
CA ASN A 59 -9.10 1.86 9.82
C ASN A 59 -10.33 2.58 10.39
N ALA A 60 -11.41 2.64 9.60
CA ALA A 60 -12.63 3.39 9.92
C ALA A 60 -13.45 2.78 11.08
N GLY A 61 -12.84 1.91 11.89
CA GLY A 61 -13.52 1.09 12.88
C GLY A 61 -13.76 -0.34 12.42
N PHE A 62 -13.19 -0.76 11.29
CA PHE A 62 -13.32 -2.12 10.76
C PHE A 62 -11.98 -2.87 10.83
N SER A 63 -12.07 -4.19 10.96
CA SER A 63 -10.96 -5.14 10.76
C SER A 63 -11.31 -6.07 9.61
N LEU A 64 -10.54 -5.99 8.53
CA LEU A 64 -10.71 -6.81 7.34
C LEU A 64 -10.07 -8.19 7.56
N TRP A 65 -10.87 -9.22 7.39
CA TRP A 65 -10.42 -10.61 7.40
C TRP A 65 -10.50 -11.20 6.00
N LEU A 66 -9.43 -11.87 5.60
CA LEU A 66 -9.30 -12.52 4.31
C LEU A 66 -8.89 -13.99 4.51
N SER A 67 -9.01 -14.78 3.45
CA SER A 67 -8.46 -16.13 3.39
C SER A 67 -7.57 -16.32 2.16
N PRO A 68 -6.59 -17.24 2.21
CA PRO A 68 -5.83 -17.63 1.03
C PRO A 68 -6.72 -18.04 -0.14
N HIS A 69 -7.86 -18.69 0.13
CA HIS A 69 -8.85 -19.02 -0.89
C HIS A 69 -9.39 -17.78 -1.63
N ILE A 70 -9.80 -16.75 -0.89
CA ILE A 70 -10.29 -15.48 -1.47
C ILE A 70 -9.20 -14.81 -2.31
N LEU A 71 -7.96 -14.74 -1.81
CA LEU A 71 -6.83 -14.13 -2.53
C LEU A 71 -6.49 -14.92 -3.81
N ASN A 72 -6.43 -16.25 -3.73
CA ASN A 72 -6.16 -17.11 -4.88
C ASN A 72 -7.26 -17.03 -5.95
N ASN A 73 -8.53 -16.97 -5.53
CA ASN A 73 -9.64 -16.80 -6.46
C ASN A 73 -9.65 -15.42 -7.10
N THR A 74 -9.31 -14.36 -6.34
CA THR A 74 -9.13 -13.00 -6.87
C THR A 74 -8.05 -12.97 -7.95
N ARG A 75 -6.87 -13.56 -7.68
CA ARG A 75 -5.81 -13.74 -8.68
C ARG A 75 -6.31 -14.50 -9.90
N ARG A 76 -6.93 -15.67 -9.68
CA ARG A 76 -7.44 -16.54 -10.74
C ARG A 76 -8.37 -15.78 -11.69
N VAL A 77 -9.26 -14.96 -11.16
CA VAL A 77 -10.19 -14.14 -11.95
C VAL A 77 -9.43 -13.05 -12.72
N LEU A 78 -8.57 -12.29 -12.06
CA LEU A 78 -7.82 -11.19 -12.70
C LEU A 78 -6.87 -11.70 -13.80
N VAL A 79 -6.19 -12.82 -13.60
CA VAL A 79 -5.32 -13.44 -14.64
C VAL A 79 -6.15 -13.98 -15.80
N ASN A 80 -7.12 -14.84 -15.49
CA ASN A 80 -7.74 -15.68 -16.53
C ASN A 80 -8.85 -14.96 -17.30
N LYS A 81 -9.64 -14.12 -16.61
CA LYS A 81 -10.76 -13.39 -17.21
C LYS A 81 -10.34 -12.01 -17.68
N GLU A 82 -9.66 -11.26 -16.82
CA GLU A 82 -9.35 -9.84 -17.07
C GLU A 82 -7.98 -9.62 -17.73
N ARG A 83 -7.16 -10.67 -17.85
CA ARG A 83 -5.83 -10.65 -18.51
C ARG A 83 -4.87 -9.62 -17.90
N VAL A 84 -5.00 -9.36 -16.61
CA VAL A 84 -4.10 -8.49 -15.85
C VAL A 84 -2.75 -9.20 -15.69
N SER A 85 -1.65 -8.45 -15.71
CA SER A 85 -0.32 -9.04 -15.51
C SER A 85 -0.17 -9.61 -14.09
N GLU A 86 0.47 -10.78 -13.98
CA GLU A 86 0.69 -11.43 -12.68
C GLU A 86 1.42 -10.52 -11.70
N TYR A 87 2.40 -9.75 -12.20
CA TYR A 87 3.14 -8.78 -11.41
C TYR A 87 2.24 -7.73 -10.72
N ARG A 88 1.28 -7.15 -11.46
CA ARG A 88 0.34 -6.18 -10.88
C ARG A 88 -0.65 -6.82 -9.91
N ILE A 89 -0.96 -8.09 -10.13
CA ILE A 89 -1.82 -8.86 -9.22
C ILE A 89 -1.06 -9.18 -7.92
N ASP A 90 0.23 -9.54 -8.01
CA ASP A 90 1.08 -9.77 -6.84
C ASP A 90 1.14 -8.51 -5.96
N GLU A 91 1.41 -7.35 -6.58
CA GLU A 91 1.39 -6.05 -5.89
C GLU A 91 0.03 -5.79 -5.23
N TYR A 92 -1.06 -5.99 -5.99
CA TYR A 92 -2.41 -5.77 -5.49
C TYR A 92 -2.76 -6.66 -4.29
N LEU A 93 -2.51 -7.97 -4.40
CA LEU A 93 -2.80 -8.91 -3.32
C LEU A 93 -1.95 -8.62 -2.09
N HIS A 94 -0.67 -8.29 -2.27
CA HIS A 94 0.19 -7.90 -1.16
C HIS A 94 -0.38 -6.69 -0.39
N VAL A 95 -0.87 -5.68 -1.10
CA VAL A 95 -1.51 -4.52 -0.46
C VAL A 95 -2.78 -4.92 0.30
N LEU A 96 -3.59 -5.85 -0.21
CA LEU A 96 -4.75 -6.36 0.52
C LEU A 96 -4.37 -7.04 1.84
N GLU A 97 -3.30 -7.85 1.85
CA GLU A 97 -2.78 -8.48 3.07
C GLU A 97 -2.32 -7.43 4.08
N GLU A 98 -1.58 -6.41 3.61
CA GLU A 98 -1.16 -5.30 4.46
C GLU A 98 -2.35 -4.55 5.07
N ILE A 99 -3.43 -4.38 4.31
CA ILE A 99 -4.66 -3.72 4.78
C ILE A 99 -5.39 -4.59 5.81
N ALA A 100 -5.49 -5.90 5.59
CA ALA A 100 -6.05 -6.82 6.56
C ALA A 100 -5.32 -6.68 7.91
N ILE A 101 -4.00 -6.77 7.90
CA ILE A 101 -3.16 -6.64 9.10
C ILE A 101 -3.28 -5.23 9.72
N ALA A 102 -3.16 -4.16 8.92
CA ALA A 102 -3.19 -2.78 9.42
C ALA A 102 -4.57 -2.38 9.99
N SER A 103 -5.65 -2.94 9.44
CA SER A 103 -7.01 -2.78 9.95
C SER A 103 -7.27 -3.63 11.20
N GLY A 104 -6.33 -4.48 11.62
CA GLY A 104 -6.44 -5.33 12.81
C GLY A 104 -7.23 -6.62 12.59
N GLY A 105 -7.43 -7.01 11.33
CA GLY A 105 -7.78 -8.38 10.97
C GLY A 105 -6.52 -9.14 10.54
N ASP A 106 -6.70 -10.17 9.72
CA ASP A 106 -5.61 -11.05 9.27
C ASP A 106 -6.02 -11.85 8.01
N VAL A 107 -5.06 -12.59 7.45
CA VAL A 107 -5.29 -13.59 6.41
C VAL A 107 -5.24 -14.97 7.05
N ILE A 108 -6.39 -15.60 7.23
CA ILE A 108 -6.50 -16.91 7.89
C ILE A 108 -7.11 -17.94 6.95
N GLU A 109 -6.59 -19.15 6.98
CA GLU A 109 -7.21 -20.29 6.30
C GLU A 109 -8.32 -20.84 7.20
N PRO A 110 -9.60 -20.82 6.76
CA PRO A 110 -10.64 -21.52 7.47
C PRO A 110 -10.30 -23.01 7.52
N GLN A 111 -10.13 -23.55 8.71
CA GLN A 111 -9.99 -24.99 8.94
C GLN A 111 -11.29 -25.49 9.57
N PRO A 112 -12.42 -25.51 8.84
CA PRO A 112 -13.67 -25.95 9.43
C PRO A 112 -13.54 -27.42 9.81
N VAL A 113 -13.87 -27.73 11.06
CA VAL A 113 -14.14 -29.11 11.48
C VAL A 113 -15.30 -29.60 10.60
N PRO A 114 -15.33 -30.88 10.13
CA PRO A 114 -16.36 -31.33 9.18
C PRO A 114 -17.81 -31.06 9.61
N GLU A 115 -18.06 -31.02 10.92
CA GLU A 115 -19.37 -30.72 11.53
C GLU A 115 -19.72 -29.23 11.53
N GLU A 116 -18.72 -28.35 11.38
CA GLU A 116 -18.85 -26.90 11.41
C GLU A 116 -18.72 -26.26 10.02
N LYS A 117 -18.47 -27.07 8.98
CA LYS A 117 -18.38 -26.61 7.60
C LYS A 117 -19.70 -26.00 7.15
N VAL A 118 -19.65 -24.76 6.67
CA VAL A 118 -20.81 -24.08 6.10
C VAL A 118 -21.08 -24.64 4.70
N LEU A 119 -22.31 -25.09 4.48
CA LEU A 119 -22.81 -25.58 3.20
C LEU A 119 -24.16 -24.91 2.85
N ASP A 120 -24.39 -23.73 3.40
CA ASP A 120 -25.66 -23.02 3.35
C ASP A 120 -25.89 -22.35 1.99
N CYS A 121 -24.82 -22.04 1.23
CA CYS A 121 -24.91 -21.47 -0.11
C CYS A 121 -24.91 -22.56 -1.19
N THR A 122 -25.66 -22.33 -2.27
CA THR A 122 -25.73 -23.24 -3.43
C THR A 122 -24.42 -23.24 -4.21
N ASP A 123 -23.73 -22.10 -4.31
CA ASP A 123 -22.36 -22.07 -4.83
C ASP A 123 -21.40 -22.53 -3.73
N HIS A 124 -20.71 -23.63 -4.00
CA HIS A 124 -19.66 -24.15 -3.15
C HIS A 124 -18.49 -23.19 -2.94
N GLU A 125 -18.21 -22.28 -3.88
CA GLU A 125 -17.14 -21.28 -3.74
C GLU A 125 -17.52 -20.22 -2.69
N ASP A 126 -18.79 -19.81 -2.64
CA ASP A 126 -19.32 -18.84 -1.68
C ASP A 126 -19.32 -19.38 -0.25
N ASN A 127 -19.44 -20.70 -0.07
CA ASN A 127 -19.35 -21.32 1.25
C ASN A 127 -18.00 -21.07 1.94
N TYR A 128 -16.90 -20.87 1.20
CA TYR A 128 -15.61 -20.50 1.80
C TYR A 128 -15.62 -19.09 2.39
N ILE A 129 -16.44 -18.19 1.83
CA ILE A 129 -16.61 -16.82 2.35
C ILE A 129 -17.43 -16.86 3.63
N LEU A 130 -18.48 -17.68 3.65
CA LEU A 130 -19.28 -17.92 4.83
C LEU A 130 -18.48 -18.63 5.94
N ASP A 131 -17.65 -19.62 5.61
CA ASP A 131 -16.74 -20.29 6.54
C ASP A 131 -15.79 -19.29 7.21
N LEU A 132 -15.17 -18.40 6.43
CA LEU A 132 -14.32 -17.34 6.96
C LEU A 132 -15.11 -16.41 7.88
N ALA A 133 -16.29 -15.95 7.43
CA ALA A 133 -17.15 -15.08 8.22
C ALA A 133 -17.58 -15.73 9.55
N HIS A 134 -17.87 -17.03 9.55
CA HIS A 134 -18.19 -17.76 10.76
C HIS A 134 -16.99 -17.82 11.71
N LEU A 135 -15.83 -18.24 11.21
CA LEU A 135 -14.60 -18.41 11.98
C LEU A 135 -14.16 -17.11 12.64
N THR A 136 -14.23 -15.99 11.92
CA THR A 136 -13.78 -14.69 12.43
C THR A 136 -14.85 -13.97 13.25
N GLY A 137 -16.07 -14.49 13.33
CA GLY A 137 -17.22 -13.78 13.89
C GLY A 137 -17.49 -12.48 13.13
N ALA A 138 -17.42 -12.52 11.80
CA ALA A 138 -17.66 -11.33 10.97
C ALA A 138 -19.06 -10.78 11.20
N GLU A 139 -19.12 -9.48 11.46
CA GLU A 139 -20.36 -8.74 11.68
C GLU A 139 -20.93 -8.23 10.36
N ILE A 140 -20.14 -8.16 9.28
CA ILE A 140 -20.58 -7.75 7.95
C ILE A 140 -19.84 -8.57 6.89
N ILE A 141 -20.58 -9.06 5.91
CA ILE A 141 -20.01 -9.54 4.64
C ILE A 141 -20.33 -8.51 3.57
N VAL A 142 -19.36 -8.19 2.71
CA VAL A 142 -19.60 -7.34 1.53
C VAL A 142 -19.48 -8.18 0.27
N SER A 143 -20.54 -8.21 -0.54
CA SER A 143 -20.59 -9.00 -1.77
C SER A 143 -21.47 -8.32 -2.83
N ASN A 144 -21.08 -8.50 -4.10
CA ASN A 144 -21.91 -8.16 -5.27
C ASN A 144 -22.63 -9.39 -5.85
N ASP A 145 -22.35 -10.59 -5.32
CA ASP A 145 -22.96 -11.83 -5.78
C ASP A 145 -24.44 -11.89 -5.37
N ALA A 146 -25.31 -12.22 -6.32
CA ALA A 146 -26.74 -12.26 -6.11
C ALA A 146 -27.15 -13.41 -5.16
N ASP A 147 -26.48 -14.55 -5.24
CA ASP A 147 -26.76 -15.73 -4.43
C ASP A 147 -26.37 -15.44 -2.97
N LEU A 148 -25.17 -14.91 -2.71
CA LEU A 148 -24.79 -14.45 -1.36
C LEU A 148 -25.69 -13.32 -0.85
N THR A 149 -25.94 -12.28 -1.64
CA THR A 149 -26.73 -11.14 -1.16
C THR A 149 -28.20 -11.50 -0.91
N SER A 150 -28.75 -12.50 -1.60
CA SER A 150 -30.09 -13.03 -1.32
C SER A 150 -30.21 -13.68 0.07
N MET A 151 -29.09 -14.10 0.65
CA MET A 151 -29.00 -14.71 1.97
C MET A 151 -28.71 -13.69 3.10
N SER A 152 -28.80 -12.38 2.83
CA SER A 152 -28.51 -11.36 3.83
C SER A 152 -29.25 -11.60 5.16
N GLY A 153 -28.52 -11.56 6.27
CA GLY A 153 -29.00 -11.98 7.59
C GLY A 153 -28.60 -13.41 7.96
N TRP A 154 -27.83 -14.09 7.10
CA TRP A 154 -27.21 -15.38 7.38
C TRP A 154 -26.52 -15.37 8.74
N ARG A 155 -27.01 -16.19 9.67
CA ARG A 155 -26.57 -16.30 11.07
C ARG A 155 -26.46 -14.96 11.83
N GLY A 156 -27.29 -13.97 11.46
CA GLY A 156 -27.26 -12.63 12.05
C GLY A 156 -26.24 -11.68 11.41
N THR A 157 -25.47 -12.13 10.42
CA THR A 157 -24.50 -11.33 9.69
C THR A 157 -25.16 -10.72 8.44
N PRO A 158 -25.32 -9.38 8.36
CA PRO A 158 -25.76 -8.73 7.13
C PRO A 158 -24.76 -8.95 5.98
N ILE A 159 -25.31 -9.20 4.79
CA ILE A 159 -24.55 -9.28 3.54
C ILE A 159 -24.91 -8.05 2.72
N LEU A 160 -23.96 -7.12 2.60
CA LEU A 160 -24.18 -5.81 2.01
C LEU A 160 -23.54 -5.71 0.63
N GLN A 161 -24.26 -5.09 -0.31
CA GLN A 161 -23.64 -4.61 -1.53
C GLN A 161 -22.63 -3.48 -1.24
N PRO A 162 -21.54 -3.35 -2.02
CA PRO A 162 -20.51 -2.31 -1.83
C PRO A 162 -21.08 -0.89 -1.69
N ARG A 163 -22.06 -0.51 -2.52
CA ARG A 163 -22.70 0.82 -2.44
C ARG A 163 -23.39 1.06 -1.08
N ARG A 164 -24.03 0.03 -0.52
CA ARG A 164 -24.69 0.12 0.80
C ARG A 164 -23.66 0.20 1.91
N PHE A 165 -22.60 -0.62 1.84
CA PHE A 165 -21.50 -0.55 2.80
C PHE A 165 -20.82 0.82 2.78
N ALA A 166 -20.42 1.33 1.61
CA ALA A 166 -19.81 2.65 1.46
C ALA A 166 -20.69 3.77 2.05
N SER A 167 -22.01 3.72 1.83
CA SER A 167 -22.96 4.67 2.41
C SER A 167 -23.03 4.57 3.94
N TYR A 168 -22.99 3.35 4.49
CA TYR A 168 -22.93 3.11 5.93
C TYR A 168 -21.65 3.69 6.55
N VAL A 169 -20.50 3.46 5.91
CA VAL A 169 -19.21 4.01 6.35
C VAL A 169 -19.22 5.54 6.27
N ASP A 170 -19.72 6.14 5.20
CA ASP A 170 -19.84 7.60 5.06
C ASP A 170 -20.63 8.20 6.23
N GLY A 171 -21.81 7.62 6.54
CA GLY A 171 -22.62 8.04 7.68
C GLY A 171 -21.87 7.95 9.02
N ALA A 172 -21.26 6.79 9.30
CA ALA A 172 -20.49 6.57 10.52
C ALA A 172 -19.29 7.51 10.64
N TRP A 173 -18.58 7.75 9.53
CA TRP A 173 -17.42 8.62 9.47
C TRP A 173 -17.81 10.07 9.74
N ARG A 174 -18.87 10.58 9.09
CA ARG A 174 -19.35 11.96 9.32
C ARG A 174 -19.72 12.18 10.79
N LEU A 175 -20.43 11.23 11.41
CA LEU A 175 -20.78 11.29 12.83
C LEU A 175 -19.54 11.37 13.73
N LYS A 176 -18.47 10.63 13.38
CA LYS A 176 -17.21 10.62 14.13
C LYS A 176 -16.39 11.90 13.92
N GLN A 177 -16.38 12.46 12.71
CA GLN A 177 -15.69 13.72 12.41
C GLN A 177 -16.26 14.90 13.19
N HIS A 178 -17.60 14.95 13.37
CA HIS A 178 -18.23 15.95 14.23
C HIS A 178 -17.80 15.86 15.71
N GLN A 179 -17.11 14.78 16.12
CA GLN A 179 -16.67 14.55 17.50
C GLN A 179 -15.15 14.72 17.70
N LEU A 180 -14.36 14.92 16.64
CA LEU A 180 -12.89 15.02 16.73
C LEU A 180 -12.39 16.47 16.53
N PRO A 181 -11.44 16.96 17.34
CA PRO A 181 -10.81 18.25 17.10
C PRO A 181 -9.92 18.21 15.85
N GLU A 182 -9.97 19.26 15.02
CA GLU A 182 -9.34 19.34 13.68
C GLU A 182 -7.88 18.86 13.62
N LYS A 183 -7.08 19.19 14.64
CA LYS A 183 -5.64 18.81 14.69
C LYS A 183 -5.40 17.31 14.61
N ARG A 184 -6.27 16.47 15.19
CA ARG A 184 -6.14 15.01 15.16
C ARG A 184 -6.42 14.40 13.79
N ILE A 185 -7.20 15.09 12.97
CA ILE A 185 -7.54 14.65 11.61
C ILE A 185 -6.31 14.85 10.71
N THR A 186 -5.71 16.04 10.75
CA THR A 186 -4.54 16.39 9.94
C THR A 186 -3.34 15.47 10.22
N GLU A 187 -3.09 15.13 11.49
CA GLU A 187 -1.97 14.27 11.89
C GLU A 187 -2.12 12.82 11.37
N ARG A 188 -3.33 12.26 11.44
CA ARG A 188 -3.62 10.92 10.89
C ARG A 188 -3.50 10.88 9.37
N MET A 189 -3.96 11.92 8.67
CA MET A 189 -3.84 12.02 7.22
C MET A 189 -2.37 12.04 6.79
N ARG A 190 -1.53 12.84 7.47
CA ARG A 190 -0.09 12.93 7.23
C ARG A 190 0.62 11.59 7.45
N GLU A 191 0.36 10.92 8.56
CA GLU A 191 0.98 9.63 8.84
C GLU A 191 0.67 8.57 7.79
N ARG A 192 -0.58 8.51 7.28
CA ARG A 192 -0.94 7.57 6.23
C ARG A 192 -0.27 7.91 4.91
N ASP A 193 -0.29 9.19 4.52
CA ASP A 193 0.27 9.60 3.24
C ASP A 193 1.80 9.32 3.20
N TYR A 194 2.49 9.44 4.34
CA TYR A 194 3.87 8.98 4.51
C TYR A 194 4.06 7.47 4.36
N ARG A 195 3.17 6.66 4.95
CA ARG A 195 3.23 5.19 4.82
C ARG A 195 3.01 4.76 3.37
N ARG A 196 2.02 5.35 2.68
CA ARG A 196 1.74 5.10 1.26
C ARG A 196 3.00 5.31 0.43
N ALA A 197 3.59 6.47 0.57
CA ALA A 197 4.75 6.82 -0.20
C ALA A 197 6.01 5.99 0.11
N THR A 198 6.23 5.66 1.39
CA THR A 198 7.31 4.75 1.78
C THR A 198 7.11 3.36 1.15
N ARG A 199 5.86 2.89 1.06
CA ARG A 199 5.53 1.63 0.39
C ARG A 199 5.76 1.71 -1.11
N THR A 200 5.26 2.75 -1.79
CA THR A 200 5.55 2.94 -3.23
C THR A 200 7.05 2.87 -3.48
N ALA A 201 7.86 3.60 -2.71
CA ALA A 201 9.30 3.59 -2.88
C ALA A 201 9.92 2.20 -2.72
N ASN A 202 9.46 1.42 -1.74
CA ASN A 202 9.93 0.04 -1.55
C ASN A 202 9.48 -0.89 -2.68
N THR A 203 8.24 -0.78 -3.16
CA THR A 203 7.73 -1.59 -4.29
C THR A 203 8.49 -1.25 -5.57
N THR A 204 8.71 0.03 -5.85
CA THR A 204 9.52 0.49 -6.98
C THR A 204 10.97 -0.01 -6.89
N ALA A 205 11.55 -0.05 -5.69
CA ALA A 205 12.86 -0.65 -5.45
C ALA A 205 12.89 -2.15 -5.80
N ALA A 206 11.84 -2.89 -5.44
CA ALA A 206 11.72 -4.31 -5.76
C ALA A 206 11.44 -4.56 -7.25
N MET A 207 10.70 -3.67 -7.92
CA MET A 207 10.48 -3.71 -9.39
C MET A 207 11.79 -3.61 -10.16
N LEU A 208 12.68 -2.72 -9.71
CA LEU A 208 14.01 -2.55 -10.29
C LEU A 208 14.82 -3.86 -10.24
N ASP A 209 14.73 -4.59 -9.13
CA ASP A 209 15.47 -5.84 -8.93
C ASP A 209 14.93 -7.01 -9.78
N HIS A 210 13.62 -7.06 -10.03
CA HIS A 210 12.97 -8.26 -10.60
C HIS A 210 12.35 -8.06 -11.99
N HIS A 211 11.94 -6.84 -12.36
CA HIS A 211 11.16 -6.56 -13.58
C HIS A 211 11.59 -5.24 -14.28
N PRO A 212 12.86 -5.10 -14.71
CA PRO A 212 13.41 -3.84 -15.23
C PRO A 212 12.70 -3.31 -16.50
N LYS A 213 12.05 -4.18 -17.27
CA LYS A 213 11.29 -3.77 -18.47
C LYS A 213 9.95 -3.11 -18.13
N GLU A 214 9.35 -3.46 -16.99
CA GLU A 214 8.09 -2.87 -16.51
C GLU A 214 8.34 -1.56 -15.76
N PHE A 215 9.52 -1.43 -15.12
CA PHE A 215 9.95 -0.21 -14.43
C PHE A 215 9.87 1.06 -15.29
N HIS A 216 10.26 0.99 -16.57
CA HIS A 216 10.18 2.15 -17.46
C HIS A 216 8.75 2.68 -17.67
N ARG A 217 7.73 1.84 -17.51
CA ARG A 217 6.32 2.24 -17.64
C ARG A 217 5.79 2.86 -16.34
N ASP A 218 6.29 2.44 -15.18
CA ASP A 218 5.82 2.90 -13.87
C ASP A 218 6.67 4.06 -13.29
N ARG A 219 7.70 4.51 -13.99
CA ARG A 219 8.53 5.67 -13.61
C ARG A 219 7.72 6.95 -13.38
N GLU A 220 6.74 7.26 -14.22
CA GLU A 220 5.89 8.45 -14.05
C GLU A 220 5.09 8.40 -12.74
N ARG A 221 4.69 7.20 -12.29
CA ARG A 221 3.97 7.00 -11.02
C ARG A 221 4.90 7.18 -9.83
N PHE A 222 6.15 6.70 -9.93
CA PHE A 222 7.16 6.90 -8.92
C PHE A 222 7.53 8.38 -8.74
N ASP A 223 7.74 9.09 -9.85
CA ASP A 223 8.00 10.54 -9.83
C ASP A 223 6.84 11.31 -9.17
N ALA A 224 5.59 10.96 -9.51
CA ALA A 224 4.40 11.57 -8.91
C ALA A 224 4.27 11.29 -7.40
N ASP A 225 4.61 10.09 -6.94
CA ASP A 225 4.57 9.75 -5.51
C ASP A 225 5.70 10.43 -4.72
N LEU A 226 6.87 10.68 -5.33
CA LEU A 226 7.94 11.50 -4.75
C LEU A 226 7.55 12.98 -4.65
N ASP A 227 6.92 13.54 -5.67
CA ASP A 227 6.43 14.92 -5.62
C ASP A 227 5.37 15.08 -4.52
N ARG A 228 4.45 14.11 -4.40
CA ARG A 228 3.43 14.09 -3.34
C ARG A 228 4.04 13.99 -1.95
N LEU A 229 5.10 13.21 -1.80
CA LEU A 229 5.87 13.13 -0.55
C LEU A 229 6.44 14.48 -0.15
N ALA A 230 7.06 15.18 -1.10
CA ALA A 230 7.66 16.49 -0.86
C ALA A 230 6.60 17.49 -0.38
N GLU A 231 5.41 17.49 -0.97
CA GLU A 231 4.28 18.32 -0.51
C GLU A 231 3.80 17.98 0.91
N ILE A 232 3.71 16.68 1.24
CA ILE A 232 3.31 16.23 2.58
C ILE A 232 4.33 16.71 3.62
N VAL A 233 5.61 16.52 3.30
CA VAL A 233 6.77 16.90 4.09
C VAL A 233 6.83 18.41 4.31
N ASP A 234 6.56 19.24 3.30
CA ASP A 234 6.50 20.71 3.41
C ASP A 234 5.48 21.18 4.45
N GLY A 235 4.41 20.41 4.68
CA GLY A 235 3.40 20.73 5.67
C GLY A 235 3.80 20.41 7.12
N TRP A 236 4.89 19.68 7.35
CA TRP A 236 5.21 19.09 8.65
C TRP A 236 5.98 20.04 9.58
N ASN A 237 5.78 19.89 10.90
CA ASN A 237 6.57 20.60 11.90
C ASN A 237 7.74 19.69 12.34
N PRO A 238 8.99 19.98 11.94
CA PRO A 238 10.15 19.09 12.13
C PRO A 238 10.60 18.93 13.59
N GLY A 239 9.97 19.63 14.54
CA GLY A 239 10.39 19.64 15.95
C GLY A 239 10.12 18.38 16.78
N SER A 240 9.41 17.36 16.28
CA SER A 240 9.09 16.17 17.08
C SER A 240 10.14 15.06 16.95
N GLU A 241 10.55 14.46 18.08
CA GLU A 241 11.52 13.34 18.11
C GLU A 241 11.05 12.11 17.33
N GLN A 242 9.74 11.88 17.28
CA GLN A 242 9.16 10.80 16.48
C GLN A 242 9.29 11.08 14.97
N MET A 243 9.32 12.35 14.57
CA MET A 243 9.52 12.75 13.18
C MET A 243 10.97 12.60 12.74
N LYS A 244 11.93 13.01 13.58
CA LYS A 244 13.37 12.84 13.28
C LYS A 244 13.71 11.38 13.00
N LYS A 245 13.21 10.46 13.84
CA LYS A 245 13.39 9.02 13.63
C LYS A 245 12.76 8.50 12.32
N ARG A 246 11.67 9.12 11.84
CA ARG A 246 11.05 8.76 10.56
C ARG A 246 11.88 9.27 9.38
N ILE A 247 12.39 10.49 9.46
CA ILE A 247 13.30 11.07 8.47
C ILE A 247 14.56 10.20 8.34
N GLU A 248 15.17 9.78 9.45
CA GLU A 248 16.35 8.89 9.45
C GLU A 248 16.08 7.54 8.76
N VAL A 249 14.91 6.93 8.99
CA VAL A 249 14.53 5.68 8.31
C VAL A 249 14.32 5.91 6.82
N TRP A 250 13.73 7.04 6.45
CA TRP A 250 13.49 7.40 5.05
C TRP A 250 14.80 7.67 4.30
N GLU A 251 15.72 8.45 4.87
CA GLU A 251 17.07 8.68 4.34
C GLU A 251 17.82 7.37 4.08
N LYS A 252 17.76 6.42 5.03
CA LYS A 252 18.38 5.11 4.85
C LYS A 252 17.79 4.31 3.69
N ASN A 253 16.47 4.35 3.50
CA ASN A 253 15.79 3.66 2.42
C ASN A 253 16.14 4.28 1.06
N ILE A 254 16.21 5.60 1.01
CA ILE A 254 16.69 6.37 -0.15
C ILE A 254 18.09 5.94 -0.56
N THR A 255 19.06 5.98 0.37
CA THR A 255 20.45 5.62 0.04
C THR A 255 20.56 4.17 -0.42
N THR A 256 19.73 3.29 0.14
CA THR A 256 19.66 1.88 -0.31
C THR A 256 19.11 1.77 -1.73
N PHE A 257 18.08 2.55 -2.06
CA PHE A 257 17.51 2.62 -3.41
C PHE A 257 18.54 3.14 -4.41
N GLU A 258 19.19 4.27 -4.13
CA GLU A 258 20.21 4.88 -4.99
C GLU A 258 21.33 3.91 -5.34
N LYS A 259 21.84 3.18 -4.34
CA LYS A 259 22.86 2.15 -4.55
C LYS A 259 22.38 1.07 -5.53
N ARG A 260 21.13 0.61 -5.39
CA ARG A 260 20.55 -0.40 -6.30
C ARG A 260 20.38 0.12 -7.71
N VAL A 261 20.03 1.40 -7.88
CA VAL A 261 19.89 1.96 -9.23
C VAL A 261 21.25 2.18 -9.89
N ALA A 262 22.28 2.55 -9.12
CA ALA A 262 23.66 2.57 -9.62
C ALA A 262 24.12 1.17 -10.06
N ASP A 263 23.81 0.12 -9.29
CA ASP A 263 24.11 -1.27 -9.65
C ASP A 263 23.36 -1.74 -10.93
N LEU A 264 22.20 -1.16 -11.24
CA LEU A 264 21.44 -1.44 -12.47
C LEU A 264 21.96 -0.69 -13.70
N ASP A 265 22.55 0.49 -13.52
CA ASP A 265 23.22 1.26 -14.59
C ASP A 265 24.39 0.45 -15.19
N ASP A 266 25.05 -0.37 -14.36
CA ASP A 266 26.09 -1.31 -14.79
C ASP A 266 25.54 -2.52 -15.59
N ILE A 267 24.23 -2.81 -15.50
CA ILE A 267 23.58 -3.98 -16.09
C ILE A 267 22.82 -3.64 -17.39
N VAL A 268 22.31 -2.41 -17.54
CA VAL A 268 21.51 -2.01 -18.71
C VAL A 268 22.42 -1.64 -19.89
N GLU A 269 22.92 -2.66 -20.59
CA GLU A 269 23.54 -2.49 -21.92
C GLU A 269 22.50 -1.96 -22.92
N GLY A 270 22.58 -0.66 -23.25
CA GLY A 270 22.01 -0.16 -24.51
C GLY A 270 21.44 1.26 -24.54
N LYS A 271 21.12 1.91 -23.40
CA LYS A 271 20.65 3.33 -23.36
C LYS A 271 20.97 4.05 -22.03
N PRO A 272 22.26 4.17 -21.64
CA PRO A 272 22.67 4.78 -20.37
C PRO A 272 22.22 6.25 -20.22
N GLU A 273 22.09 7.01 -21.31
CA GLU A 273 21.74 8.44 -21.25
C GLU A 273 20.33 8.70 -20.68
N ILE A 274 19.36 7.80 -20.91
CA ILE A 274 17.99 7.94 -20.40
C ILE A 274 17.93 7.56 -18.92
N ALA A 275 18.73 6.58 -18.48
CA ALA A 275 18.86 6.19 -17.09
C ALA A 275 19.59 7.27 -16.29
N HIS A 276 20.74 7.77 -16.76
CA HIS A 276 21.49 8.86 -16.13
C HIS A 276 20.66 10.14 -15.95
N SER A 277 19.93 10.57 -16.99
CA SER A 277 19.06 11.75 -16.88
C SER A 277 17.90 11.52 -15.90
N ALA A 278 17.45 10.27 -15.73
CA ALA A 278 16.44 9.90 -14.74
C ALA A 278 16.94 10.02 -13.33
N LEU A 279 18.11 9.44 -13.10
CA LEU A 279 18.71 9.34 -11.78
C LEU A 279 19.19 10.70 -11.30
N ALA A 280 19.67 11.55 -12.20
CA ALA A 280 20.02 12.93 -11.90
C ALA A 280 18.78 13.77 -11.53
N ASP A 281 17.65 13.61 -12.24
CA ASP A 281 16.39 14.30 -11.90
C ASP A 281 15.84 13.81 -10.55
N LEU A 282 15.83 12.50 -10.34
CA LEU A 282 15.39 11.87 -9.10
C LEU A 282 16.23 12.33 -7.90
N GLY A 283 17.56 12.25 -8.02
CA GLY A 283 18.49 12.70 -6.99
C GLY A 283 18.36 14.18 -6.67
N SER A 284 18.07 15.02 -7.67
CA SER A 284 17.83 16.46 -7.48
C SER A 284 16.53 16.75 -6.72
N LYS A 285 15.44 16.03 -7.05
CA LYS A 285 14.15 16.14 -6.33
C LYS A 285 14.28 15.66 -4.88
N LEU A 286 15.07 14.62 -4.67
CA LEU A 286 15.34 14.05 -3.36
C LEU A 286 16.20 14.96 -2.49
N ASP A 287 17.26 15.53 -3.06
CA ASP A 287 18.09 16.54 -2.41
C ASP A 287 17.25 17.74 -1.98
N PHE A 288 16.36 18.21 -2.86
CA PHE A 288 15.47 19.32 -2.56
C PHE A 288 14.51 19.02 -1.40
N ALA A 289 13.94 17.81 -1.36
CA ALA A 289 13.07 17.37 -0.27
C ALA A 289 13.83 17.23 1.06
N LEU A 290 15.05 16.68 1.02
CA LEU A 290 15.91 16.49 2.20
C LEU A 290 16.42 17.82 2.77
N ASP A 291 16.84 18.76 1.92
CA ASP A 291 17.30 20.09 2.34
C ASP A 291 16.19 20.90 3.02
N ARG A 292 14.93 20.67 2.64
CA ARG A 292 13.78 21.28 3.32
C ARG A 292 13.47 20.63 4.66
N LEU A 293 13.69 19.33 4.80
CA LEU A 293 13.50 18.60 6.04
C LEU A 293 14.58 18.90 7.08
N ASP A 294 15.82 19.07 6.63
CA ASP A 294 16.96 19.45 7.45
C ASP A 294 17.74 20.61 6.79
N PRO A 295 17.37 21.87 7.08
CA PRO A 295 18.06 23.05 6.53
C PRO A 295 19.57 23.09 6.84
N LYS A 296 20.03 22.38 7.87
CA LYS A 296 21.46 22.30 8.22
C LYS A 296 22.24 21.32 7.34
N ARG A 297 21.56 20.60 6.44
CA ARG A 297 22.19 19.75 5.42
C ARG A 297 22.90 20.57 4.36
N GLN A 298 22.35 21.72 3.98
CA GLN A 298 23.00 22.66 3.05
C GLN A 298 24.35 23.15 3.54
N ASP A 299 24.49 23.40 4.86
CA ASP A 299 25.75 23.81 5.47
C ASP A 299 26.82 22.70 5.47
N ARG A 300 26.42 21.43 5.29
CA ARG A 300 27.32 20.27 5.24
C ARG A 300 27.88 20.01 3.84
N GLY A 301 27.42 20.73 2.81
CA GLY A 301 27.93 20.66 1.44
C GLY A 301 27.78 19.29 0.75
N SER A 302 26.87 18.45 1.24
CA SER A 302 26.60 17.13 0.67
C SER A 302 25.38 17.24 -0.26
N SER A 303 25.64 17.56 -1.53
CA SER A 303 24.65 17.34 -2.59
C SER A 303 24.85 15.95 -3.18
N LEU A 304 23.77 15.18 -3.28
CA LEU A 304 23.72 13.86 -3.90
C LEU A 304 24.16 13.92 -5.37
N VAL A 305 23.85 15.03 -6.06
CA VAL A 305 24.27 15.27 -7.45
C VAL A 305 25.79 15.43 -7.57
N ASP A 306 26.44 16.02 -6.56
CA ASP A 306 27.89 16.24 -6.56
C ASP A 306 28.67 14.98 -6.19
N GLU A 307 28.16 14.14 -5.27
CA GLU A 307 28.74 12.81 -5.00
C GLU A 307 28.65 11.89 -6.23
N TYR A 308 27.53 11.93 -6.95
CA TYR A 308 27.32 11.17 -8.19
C TYR A 308 28.28 11.58 -9.31
N LYS A 309 28.45 12.89 -9.54
CA LYS A 309 29.39 13.43 -10.55
C LYS A 309 30.86 13.19 -10.22
N SER A 310 31.18 12.95 -8.94
CA SER A 310 32.54 12.73 -8.45
C SER A 310 32.97 11.27 -8.50
N SER A 311 32.06 10.34 -8.80
CA SER A 311 32.37 8.92 -8.90
C SER A 311 33.15 8.63 -10.20
N PRO A 312 34.31 7.95 -10.15
CA PRO A 312 35.16 7.77 -11.33
C PRO A 312 34.49 6.87 -12.37
N ASN A 313 34.26 7.41 -13.56
CA ASN A 313 33.76 6.66 -14.72
C ASN A 313 34.73 5.51 -15.08
N PRO A 314 34.32 4.23 -15.02
CA PRO A 314 35.24 3.09 -15.22
C PRO A 314 35.75 2.91 -16.66
N GLN A 315 35.27 3.68 -17.64
CA GLN A 315 35.55 3.46 -19.07
C GLN A 315 36.54 4.43 -19.73
N ALA A 316 37.46 5.02 -18.97
CA ALA A 316 38.59 5.77 -19.55
C ALA A 316 39.93 5.03 -19.36
N LYS A 317 40.03 3.79 -19.85
CA LYS A 317 41.32 3.19 -20.20
C LYS A 317 41.46 3.20 -21.72
N SER A 318 42.06 4.27 -22.22
CA SER A 318 42.54 4.41 -23.59
C SER A 318 43.47 3.24 -23.93
N GLY A 319 43.04 2.38 -24.85
CA GLY A 319 43.92 1.47 -25.57
C GLY A 319 44.73 2.27 -26.58
N ASP A 320 45.94 2.64 -26.18
CA ASP A 320 47.03 3.00 -27.09
C ASP A 320 48.22 2.13 -26.65
N ASP A 321 48.28 0.92 -27.18
CA ASP A 321 49.53 0.16 -27.20
C ASP A 321 49.86 -0.17 -28.65
N GLN A 322 50.92 0.49 -29.11
CA GLN A 322 51.38 0.50 -30.48
C GLN A 322 51.95 -0.87 -30.87
N LEU A 323 51.43 -1.44 -31.95
CA LEU A 323 52.13 -2.44 -32.75
C LEU A 323 53.43 -1.84 -33.28
N GLN A 324 54.59 -2.27 -32.77
CA GLN A 324 55.86 -2.10 -33.45
C GLN A 324 56.02 -3.15 -34.56
N PRO A 325 56.52 -2.77 -35.75
CA PRO A 325 56.95 -3.74 -36.76
C PRO A 325 58.35 -4.27 -36.44
N GLY A 326 58.58 -5.54 -36.78
CA GLY A 326 59.79 -6.26 -36.41
C GLY A 326 61.10 -5.79 -37.05
N GLY A 327 62.18 -6.24 -36.42
CA GLY A 327 63.56 -6.26 -36.88
C GLY A 327 64.32 -7.30 -36.05
#